data_AF-A0A3D2L6L9-F1
#
_entry.id   AF-A0A3D2L6L9-F1
#
_cell.length_a   1.000
_cell.length_b   1.000
_cell.length_c   1.000
_cell.angle_alpha   90.00
_cell.angle_beta   90.00
_cell.angle_gamma   90.00
#
_symmetry.space_group_name_H-M   'P 1'
#
loop_
_entity.id
_entity.type
_entity.pdbx_description
1 polymer ?
#
loop_
_entity_poly.entity_id
_entity_poly.type
_entity_poly.pdbx_seq_one_letter_code
_entity_poly.pdbx_strand_id
1 'polypeptide(L)'
;SSLLPIGTFLLIAIGLLAGDAVNGSTVQDIDDIARRLQIADLLRDGEWHDLTWPFLAMPEPYVSPWSRLVDLPYVLVTWLFQPALGQDAAFEIARFVVPLLWLIAYAWLAVRLIREILGEQPSLPQIGAAAVASLFAVIEFMPNRVDHHNV
;
A
#
# COMPACT_ATOMS: atom_id res chain seq x y z
N SER A 1 19.99 -3.57 -17.28
CA SER A 1 18.64 -3.00 -17.52
C SER A 1 18.71 -1.53 -17.15
N SER A 2 18.16 -0.64 -17.97
CA SER A 2 18.05 0.78 -17.60
C SER A 2 17.02 0.93 -16.48
N LEU A 3 17.33 1.70 -15.43
CA LEU A 3 16.36 2.07 -14.37
C LEU A 3 15.38 3.16 -14.83
N LEU A 4 15.67 3.80 -15.98
CA LEU A 4 14.92 4.95 -16.48
C LEU A 4 13.43 4.64 -16.70
N PRO A 5 13.01 3.51 -17.31
CA PRO A 5 11.58 3.17 -17.45
C PRO A 5 10.85 3.08 -16.11
N ILE A 6 11.47 2.46 -15.10
CA ILE A 6 10.89 2.32 -13.75
C ILE A 6 10.77 3.70 -13.11
N GLY A 7 11.83 4.52 -13.21
CA GLY A 7 11.81 5.90 -12.72
C GLY A 7 10.72 6.75 -13.38
N THR A 8 10.52 6.63 -14.70
CA THR A 8 9.45 7.32 -15.43
C THR A 8 8.07 6.88 -14.95
N PHE A 9 7.85 5.57 -14.77
CA PHE A 9 6.59 5.06 -14.24
C PHE A 9 6.30 5.64 -12.86
N LEU A 10 7.28 5.57 -11.95
CA LEU A 10 7.15 6.07 -10.58
C LEU A 10 6.90 7.58 -10.54
N LEU A 11 7.61 8.37 -11.32
CA LEU A 11 7.41 9.82 -11.38
C LEU A 11 5.99 10.18 -11.79
N ILE A 12 5.44 9.48 -12.78
CA ILE A 12 4.06 9.72 -13.24
C ILE A 12 3.07 9.24 -12.19
N ALA A 13 3.25 8.05 -11.62
CA ALA A 13 2.38 7.51 -10.59
C ALA A 13 2.34 8.42 -9.35
N ILE A 14 3.49 8.91 -8.88
CA ILE A 14 3.58 9.88 -7.78
C ILE A 14 2.91 11.20 -8.16
N GLY A 15 3.05 11.66 -9.41
CA GLY A 15 2.35 12.83 -9.91
C GLY A 15 0.82 12.66 -9.87
N LEU A 16 0.31 11.48 -10.22
CA LEU A 16 -1.11 11.14 -10.14
C LEU A 16 -1.59 11.14 -8.68
N LEU A 17 -0.84 10.49 -7.78
CA LEU A 17 -1.13 10.50 -6.34
C LEU A 17 -1.12 11.91 -5.75
N ALA A 18 -0.11 12.72 -6.07
CA ALA A 18 -0.02 14.09 -5.61
C ALA A 18 -1.20 14.95 -6.14
N GLY A 19 -1.60 14.74 -7.40
CA GLY A 19 -2.76 15.40 -7.98
C GLY A 19 -4.07 15.06 -7.27
N ASP A 20 -4.29 13.77 -6.98
CA ASP A 20 -5.46 13.30 -6.23
C ASP A 20 -5.50 13.89 -4.80
N ALA A 21 -4.36 13.84 -4.10
CA ALA A 21 -4.22 14.40 -2.75
C ALA A 21 -4.49 15.92 -2.70
N VAL A 22 -4.01 16.69 -3.68
CA VAL A 22 -4.27 18.14 -3.78
C VAL A 22 -5.74 18.44 -4.08
N ASN A 23 -6.42 17.59 -4.83
CA ASN A 23 -7.84 17.73 -5.13
C ASN A 23 -8.76 17.38 -3.95
N GLY A 24 -8.20 16.97 -2.79
CA GLY A 24 -8.95 16.62 -1.59
C GLY A 24 -9.64 15.25 -1.67
N SER A 25 -9.38 14.50 -2.73
CA SER A 25 -9.70 13.08 -2.82
C SER A 25 -8.59 12.34 -2.07
N THR A 26 -8.85 11.98 -0.82
CA THR A 26 -8.10 10.91 -0.18
C THR A 26 -9.03 9.73 -0.24
N VAL A 27 -8.93 8.93 -1.31
CA VAL A 27 -9.69 7.68 -1.39
C VAL A 27 -9.32 6.92 -0.11
N GLN A 28 -10.28 6.78 0.78
CA GLN A 28 -10.21 5.95 1.96
C GLN A 28 -11.62 5.40 2.11
N ASP A 29 -11.72 4.10 2.29
CA ASP A 29 -12.99 3.47 2.52
C ASP A 29 -12.99 2.75 3.88
N ILE A 30 -14.02 1.94 4.08
CA ILE A 30 -14.20 1.24 5.34
C ILE A 30 -13.18 0.12 5.53
N ASP A 31 -12.60 -0.41 4.44
CA ASP A 31 -11.62 -1.49 4.49
C ASP A 31 -10.29 -0.96 5.03
N ASP A 32 -9.89 0.25 4.62
CA ASP A 32 -8.74 0.96 5.17
C ASP A 32 -8.84 1.16 6.69
N ILE A 33 -10.03 1.57 7.15
CA ILE A 33 -10.30 1.80 8.58
C ILE A 33 -10.26 0.49 9.34
N ALA A 34 -10.97 -0.52 8.86
CA ALA A 34 -11.06 -1.82 9.51
C ALA A 34 -9.68 -2.48 9.62
N ARG A 35 -8.86 -2.42 8.55
CA ARG A 35 -7.53 -3.02 8.58
C ARG A 35 -6.56 -2.25 9.45
N ARG A 36 -6.64 -0.91 9.45
CA ARG A 36 -5.87 -0.09 10.40
C ARG A 36 -6.16 -0.48 11.85
N LEU A 37 -7.43 -0.70 12.20
CA LEU A 37 -7.81 -1.15 13.54
C LEU A 37 -7.34 -2.59 13.82
N GLN A 38 -7.45 -3.49 12.83
CA GLN A 38 -6.93 -4.85 12.93
C GLN A 38 -5.41 -4.88 13.21
N ILE A 39 -4.63 -4.05 12.53
CA ILE A 39 -3.18 -3.94 12.74
C ILE A 39 -2.87 -3.28 14.09
N ALA A 40 -3.61 -2.22 14.46
CA ALA A 40 -3.43 -1.56 15.75
C ALA A 40 -3.69 -2.53 16.93
N ASP A 41 -4.68 -3.40 16.80
CA ASP A 41 -4.99 -4.41 17.81
C ASP A 41 -3.86 -5.46 17.91
N LEU A 42 -3.37 -5.96 16.78
CA LEU A 42 -2.21 -6.86 16.75
C LEU A 42 -0.94 -6.22 17.32
N LEU A 43 -0.71 -4.93 17.09
CA LEU A 43 0.43 -4.21 17.68
C LEU A 43 0.29 -4.06 19.20
N ARG A 44 -0.94 -4.09 19.73
CA ARG A 44 -1.24 -3.92 21.16
C ARG A 44 -0.96 -5.20 21.96
N ASP A 45 -1.34 -6.37 21.45
CA ASP A 45 -1.20 -7.64 22.17
C ASP A 45 -0.23 -8.65 21.54
N GLY A 46 0.11 -8.50 20.27
CA GLY A 46 1.04 -9.40 19.56
C GLY A 46 0.43 -10.75 19.18
N GLU A 47 -0.88 -10.94 19.34
CA GLU A 47 -1.55 -12.23 19.11
C GLU A 47 -1.82 -12.46 17.61
N TRP A 48 -0.78 -12.89 16.89
CA TRP A 48 -0.81 -13.07 15.42
C TRP A 48 -1.96 -13.97 14.91
N HIS A 49 -2.37 -14.96 15.69
CA HIS A 49 -3.44 -15.89 15.33
C HIS A 49 -4.84 -15.45 15.79
N ASP A 50 -4.95 -14.38 16.58
CA ASP A 50 -6.26 -13.81 16.89
C ASP A 50 -6.74 -12.91 15.74
N LEU A 51 -7.83 -13.33 15.12
CA LEU A 51 -8.48 -12.64 14.01
C LEU A 51 -9.77 -11.96 14.44
N THR A 52 -10.10 -12.01 15.73
CA THR A 52 -11.32 -11.41 16.26
C THR A 52 -11.24 -9.89 16.18
N TRP A 53 -12.31 -9.22 15.77
CA TRP A 53 -12.39 -7.76 15.79
C TRP A 53 -13.14 -7.26 17.02
N PRO A 54 -12.44 -6.81 18.08
CA PRO A 54 -13.09 -6.34 19.30
C PRO A 54 -13.83 -5.01 19.11
N PHE A 55 -13.56 -4.31 18.01
CA PHE A 55 -14.13 -3.00 17.66
C PHE A 55 -15.39 -3.09 16.79
N LEU A 56 -15.81 -4.29 16.38
CA LEU A 56 -17.04 -4.48 15.60
C LEU A 56 -18.13 -5.10 16.49
N ALA A 57 -19.17 -4.32 16.79
CA ALA A 57 -20.28 -4.77 17.61
C ALA A 57 -21.22 -5.69 16.81
N MET A 58 -21.17 -7.00 17.12
CA MET A 58 -21.99 -8.04 16.51
C MET A 58 -22.59 -8.94 17.61
N PRO A 59 -23.69 -9.68 17.34
CA PRO A 59 -24.26 -10.62 18.31
C PRO A 59 -23.27 -11.70 18.75
N GLU A 60 -22.44 -12.16 17.81
CA GLU A 60 -21.33 -13.10 18.04
C GLU A 60 -20.00 -12.41 17.69
N PRO A 61 -18.87 -12.83 18.28
CA PRO A 61 -17.56 -12.28 17.93
C PRO A 61 -17.29 -12.39 16.42
N TYR A 62 -16.99 -11.26 15.79
CA TYR A 62 -16.63 -11.24 14.38
C TYR A 62 -15.19 -11.71 14.20
N VAL A 63 -14.99 -12.73 13.37
CA VAL A 63 -13.67 -13.24 12.99
C VAL A 63 -13.35 -12.72 11.59
N SER A 64 -12.29 -11.94 11.48
CA SER A 64 -11.82 -11.38 10.21
C SER A 64 -11.44 -12.48 9.22
N PRO A 65 -11.95 -12.43 7.98
CA PRO A 65 -11.48 -13.32 6.92
C PRO A 65 -10.15 -12.86 6.31
N TRP A 66 -9.63 -11.70 6.72
CA TRP A 66 -8.45 -11.12 6.08
C TRP A 66 -7.15 -11.73 6.61
N SER A 67 -6.29 -12.12 5.67
CA SER A 67 -4.97 -12.65 5.99
C SER A 67 -4.08 -11.60 6.66
N ARG A 68 -3.50 -11.95 7.81
CA ARG A 68 -2.46 -11.15 8.50
C ARG A 68 -1.17 -11.01 7.69
N LEU A 69 -0.97 -11.77 6.61
CA LEU A 69 0.22 -11.62 5.77
C LEU A 69 0.34 -10.19 5.19
N VAL A 70 -0.80 -9.55 4.90
CA VAL A 70 -0.83 -8.15 4.43
C VAL A 70 -0.49 -7.17 5.55
N ASP A 71 -0.74 -7.54 6.81
CA ASP A 71 -0.41 -6.72 7.98
C ASP A 71 1.11 -6.71 8.27
N LEU A 72 1.82 -7.76 7.83
CA LEU A 72 3.22 -7.99 8.18
C LEU A 72 4.15 -6.79 7.86
N PRO A 73 4.12 -6.18 6.65
CA PRO A 73 5.00 -5.05 6.36
C PRO A 73 4.72 -3.84 7.27
N TYR A 74 3.47 -3.60 7.64
CA TYR A 74 3.09 -2.52 8.54
C TYR A 74 3.62 -2.76 9.96
N VAL A 75 3.50 -3.99 10.46
CA VAL A 75 4.04 -4.39 11.77
C VAL A 75 5.56 -4.25 11.79
N LEU A 76 6.26 -4.77 10.77
CA LEU A 76 7.73 -4.71 10.69
C LEU A 76 8.27 -3.28 10.62
N VAL A 77 7.65 -2.42 9.81
CA VAL A 77 8.03 -1.00 9.74
C VAL A 77 7.73 -0.30 11.07
N THR A 78 6.59 -0.61 11.71
CA THR A 78 6.26 -0.05 13.02
C THR A 78 7.33 -0.43 14.06
N TRP A 79 7.67 -1.71 14.18
CA TRP A 79 8.70 -2.18 15.13
C TRP A 79 10.08 -1.59 14.86
N LEU A 80 10.42 -1.31 13.59
CA LEU A 80 11.68 -0.67 13.23
C LEU A 80 11.81 0.75 13.81
N PHE A 81 10.71 1.54 13.76
CA PHE A 81 10.71 2.94 14.19
C PHE A 81 10.25 3.14 15.64
N GLN A 82 9.55 2.18 16.21
CA GLN A 82 8.96 2.25 17.55
C GLN A 82 9.96 2.60 18.66
N PRO A 83 11.20 2.06 18.71
CA PRO A 83 12.16 2.41 19.77
C PRO A 83 12.53 3.90 19.82
N ALA A 84 12.45 4.60 18.69
CA ALA A 84 12.83 6.01 18.60
C ALA A 84 11.64 6.97 18.75
N LEU A 85 10.45 6.55 18.30
CA LEU A 85 9.31 7.46 18.12
C LEU A 85 8.07 7.08 18.96
N GLY A 86 8.06 5.89 19.57
CA GLY A 86 6.86 5.29 20.15
C GLY A 86 5.99 4.59 19.10
N GLN A 87 5.05 3.77 19.56
CA GLN A 87 4.23 2.91 18.69
C GLN A 87 3.33 3.71 17.75
N ASP A 88 2.61 4.72 18.24
CA ASP A 88 1.65 5.49 17.45
C ASP A 88 2.33 6.20 16.28
N ALA A 89 3.39 6.96 16.55
CA ALA A 89 4.14 7.67 15.50
C ALA A 89 4.83 6.70 14.52
N ALA A 90 5.33 5.57 14.99
CA ALA A 90 5.89 4.54 14.13
C ALA A 90 4.84 3.88 13.22
N PHE A 91 3.62 3.69 13.73
CA PHE A 91 2.53 3.14 12.93
C PHE A 91 2.01 4.15 11.89
N GLU A 92 1.96 5.45 12.20
CA GLU A 92 1.71 6.49 11.20
C GLU A 92 2.73 6.43 10.05
N ILE A 93 4.02 6.28 10.38
CA ILE A 93 5.08 6.13 9.37
C ILE A 93 4.87 4.87 8.55
N ALA A 94 4.52 3.74 9.17
CA ALA A 94 4.25 2.50 8.46
C ALA A 94 3.11 2.66 7.45
N ARG A 95 1.99 3.30 7.85
CA ARG A 95 0.84 3.56 6.97
C ARG A 95 1.15 4.50 5.81
N PHE A 96 2.15 5.35 5.97
CA PHE A 96 2.65 6.20 4.89
C PHE A 96 3.59 5.45 3.94
N VAL A 97 4.56 4.73 4.51
CA VAL A 97 5.69 4.15 3.75
C VAL A 97 5.29 2.86 3.02
N VAL A 98 4.53 1.97 3.66
CA VAL A 98 4.26 0.63 3.12
C VAL A 98 3.53 0.67 1.76
N PRO A 99 2.46 1.48 1.56
CA PRO A 99 1.82 1.58 0.24
C PRO A 99 2.80 2.04 -0.85
N LEU A 100 3.71 2.97 -0.54
CA LEU A 100 4.73 3.45 -1.48
C LEU A 100 5.81 2.40 -1.77
N LEU A 101 6.15 1.53 -0.82
CA LEU A 101 7.03 0.39 -1.07
C LEU A 101 6.39 -0.59 -2.06
N TRP A 102 5.09 -0.85 -1.93
CA TRP A 102 4.36 -1.67 -2.88
C TRP A 102 4.24 -1.00 -4.26
N LEU A 103 4.10 0.33 -4.34
CA LEU A 103 4.16 1.06 -5.61
C LEU A 103 5.49 0.83 -6.35
N ILE A 104 6.61 0.79 -5.62
CA ILE A 104 7.93 0.48 -6.21
C ILE A 104 7.93 -0.93 -6.80
N ALA A 105 7.40 -1.92 -6.08
CA ALA A 105 7.29 -3.28 -6.56
C ALA A 105 6.37 -3.38 -7.79
N TYR A 106 5.21 -2.71 -7.75
CA TYR A 106 4.25 -2.63 -8.84
C TYR A 106 4.87 -2.01 -10.10
N ALA A 107 5.53 -0.85 -9.98
CA ALA A 107 6.19 -0.19 -11.11
C ALA A 107 7.28 -1.07 -11.73
N TRP A 108 8.06 -1.77 -10.90
CA TRP A 108 9.06 -2.72 -11.37
C TRP A 108 8.42 -3.88 -12.15
N LEU A 109 7.38 -4.50 -11.60
CA LEU A 109 6.66 -5.60 -12.25
C LEU A 109 5.96 -5.16 -13.55
N ALA A 110 5.30 -3.99 -13.55
CA ALA A 110 4.62 -3.45 -14.71
C ALA A 110 5.59 -3.21 -15.88
N VAL A 111 6.73 -2.55 -15.61
CA VAL A 111 7.76 -2.33 -16.64
C VAL A 111 8.34 -3.65 -17.15
N ARG A 112 8.58 -4.62 -16.25
CA ARG A 112 9.07 -5.96 -16.63
C ARG A 112 8.08 -6.68 -17.53
N LEU A 113 6.79 -6.64 -17.19
CA LEU A 113 5.72 -7.25 -17.96
C LEU A 113 5.58 -6.61 -19.34
N ILE A 114 5.60 -5.28 -19.43
CA ILE A 114 5.53 -4.56 -20.71
C ILE A 114 6.71 -4.95 -21.61
N ARG A 115 7.92 -5.00 -21.04
CA ARG A 115 9.12 -5.43 -21.78
C ARG A 115 8.99 -6.86 -22.30
N GLU A 116 8.44 -7.76 -21.48
CA GLU A 116 8.23 -9.15 -21.87
C GLU A 116 7.22 -9.27 -23.02
N ILE A 117 6.12 -8.52 -22.96
CA ILE A 117 5.08 -8.50 -23.99
C ILE A 117 5.61 -7.92 -25.31
N LEU A 118 6.40 -6.84 -25.26
CA LEU A 118 6.93 -6.20 -26.46
C LEU A 118 8.14 -6.95 -27.05
N GLY A 119 8.84 -7.77 -26.26
CA GLY A 119 10.09 -8.42 -26.66
C GLY A 119 11.30 -7.46 -26.72
N GLU A 120 11.11 -6.19 -26.41
CA GLU A 120 12.14 -5.15 -26.45
C GLU A 120 11.96 -4.12 -25.32
N GLN A 121 12.92 -3.21 -25.16
CA GLN A 121 12.83 -2.16 -24.13
C GLN A 121 11.71 -1.18 -24.49
N PRO A 122 10.72 -0.97 -23.60
CA PRO A 122 9.66 -0.01 -23.87
C PRO A 122 10.22 1.42 -23.92
N SER A 123 9.69 2.20 -24.83
CA SER A 123 9.94 3.64 -24.92
C SER A 123 9.30 4.38 -23.73
N LEU A 124 9.83 5.55 -23.37
CA LEU A 124 9.27 6.35 -22.27
C LEU A 124 7.80 6.75 -22.48
N PRO A 125 7.34 7.10 -23.70
CA PRO A 125 5.91 7.34 -23.94
C PRO A 125 5.03 6.11 -23.70
N GLN A 126 5.49 4.91 -24.04
CA GLN A 126 4.74 3.67 -23.76
C GLN A 126 4.62 3.43 -22.24
N ILE A 127 5.70 3.68 -21.49
CA ILE A 127 5.67 3.61 -20.03
C ILE A 127 4.75 4.66 -19.44
N GLY A 128 4.80 5.90 -19.93
CA GLY A 128 3.93 6.96 -19.43
C GLY A 128 2.46 6.69 -19.69
N ALA A 129 2.12 6.19 -20.88
CA ALA A 129 0.77 5.75 -21.19
C ALA A 129 0.31 4.61 -20.28
N ALA A 130 1.18 3.63 -20.01
CA ALA A 130 0.88 2.54 -19.09
C ALA A 130 0.64 3.03 -17.65
N ALA A 131 1.48 3.93 -17.14
CA ALA A 131 1.32 4.50 -15.81
C ALA A 131 -0.02 5.25 -15.65
N VAL A 132 -0.42 6.03 -16.66
CA VAL A 132 -1.73 6.72 -16.67
C VAL A 132 -2.88 5.72 -16.80
N ALA A 133 -2.76 4.70 -17.66
CA ALA A 133 -3.77 3.66 -17.81
C ALA A 133 -3.99 2.86 -16.52
N SER A 134 -2.95 2.75 -15.68
CA SER A 134 -2.98 2.12 -14.36
C SER A 134 -3.58 3.00 -13.25
N LEU A 135 -4.18 4.17 -13.55
CA LEU A 135 -4.65 5.14 -12.54
C LEU A 135 -5.39 4.49 -11.36
N PHE A 136 -6.38 3.63 -11.62
CA PHE A 136 -7.17 2.99 -10.57
C PHE A 136 -6.39 1.99 -9.71
N ALA A 137 -5.32 1.39 -10.24
CA ALA A 137 -4.39 0.61 -9.41
C ALA A 137 -3.44 1.55 -8.65
N VAL A 138 -2.98 2.63 -9.28
CA VAL A 138 -2.04 3.59 -8.68
C VAL A 138 -2.62 4.22 -7.41
N ILE A 139 -3.91 4.60 -7.40
CA ILE A 139 -4.56 5.22 -6.24
C ILE A 139 -4.62 4.31 -4.99
N GLU A 140 -4.54 2.99 -5.15
CA GLU A 140 -4.49 2.03 -4.04
C GLU A 140 -3.16 2.12 -3.26
N PHE A 141 -2.13 2.72 -3.84
CA PHE A 141 -0.84 2.96 -3.17
C PHE A 141 -0.75 4.34 -2.50
N MET A 142 -1.85 5.10 -2.43
CA MET A 142 -1.87 6.36 -1.70
C MET A 142 -1.50 6.12 -0.22
N PRO A 143 -0.67 6.98 0.39
CA PRO A 143 -0.43 6.91 1.83
C PRO A 143 -1.73 6.82 2.62
N ASN A 144 -1.76 5.92 3.61
CA ASN A 144 -2.94 5.54 4.41
C ASN A 144 -3.99 4.66 3.72
N ARG A 145 -3.79 4.22 2.46
CA ARG A 145 -4.54 3.06 1.93
C ARG A 145 -3.99 1.79 2.57
N VAL A 146 -4.63 1.32 3.62
CA VAL A 146 -4.20 0.14 4.37
C VAL A 146 -5.12 -1.00 3.99
N ASP A 147 -4.84 -1.63 2.85
CA ASP A 147 -5.72 -2.64 2.26
C ASP A 147 -4.90 -3.74 1.56
N HIS A 148 -5.55 -4.79 1.07
CA HIS A 148 -4.97 -5.87 0.27
C HIS A 148 -4.96 -5.54 -1.22
N HIS A 149 -5.74 -4.56 -1.67
CA HIS A 149 -5.78 -4.12 -3.06
C HIS A 149 -4.43 -3.58 -3.57
N ASN A 150 -3.53 -3.19 -2.66
CA ASN A 150 -2.21 -2.66 -2.97
C ASN A 150 -1.05 -3.66 -2.82
N VAL A 151 -1.36 -4.96 -2.74
CA VAL A 151 -0.38 -6.07 -2.61
C VAL A 151 -0.35 -6.96 -3.85
#